data_AF-A0A9E5P9V5-F1
#
_entry.id   AF-A0A9E5P9V5-F1
#
_cell.length_a   1.000
_cell.length_b   1.000
_cell.length_c   1.000
_cell.angle_alpha   90.00
_cell.angle_beta   90.00
_cell.angle_gamma   90.00
#
_symmetry.space_group_name_H-M   'P 1'
#
loop_
_entity.id
_entity.type
_entity.pdbx_description
1 polymer ?
#
loop_
_entity_poly.entity_id
_entity_poly.type
_entity_poly.pdbx_seq_one_letter_code
_entity_poly.pdbx_strand_id
1 'polypeptide(L)'
;MQSAVADELVALANRLAEANPDADLWDIADGMLSGAVHWWLYANAPCEDPDCEDCANIRTAEQRMRTLHQLVTEMAETSEYFHSPNDDNVAHA
;
A
#
# COMPACT_ATOMS: atom_id res chain seq x y z
N MET A 1 4.86 4.48 12.52
CA MET A 1 4.18 5.79 12.33
C MET A 1 2.70 5.49 12.16
N GLN A 2 1.85 5.83 13.12
CA GLN A 2 0.39 5.63 13.01
C GLN A 2 -0.19 6.68 12.07
N SER A 3 -0.88 6.25 11.02
CA SER A 3 -1.57 7.12 10.06
C SER A 3 -3.07 6.96 10.27
N ALA A 4 -3.77 8.04 10.63
CA ALA A 4 -5.22 8.02 10.81
C ALA A 4 -5.95 7.48 9.57
N VAL A 5 -5.42 7.71 8.37
CA VAL A 5 -5.96 7.18 7.11
C VAL A 5 -5.79 5.66 7.02
N ALA A 6 -4.66 5.12 7.46
CA ALA A 6 -4.44 3.68 7.45
C ALA A 6 -5.38 2.97 8.44
N ASP A 7 -5.60 3.56 9.63
CA ASP A 7 -6.53 3.02 10.63
C ASP A 7 -7.98 3.02 10.11
N GLU A 8 -8.40 4.11 9.44
CA GLU A 8 -9.72 4.18 8.81
C GLU A 8 -9.90 3.16 7.68
N LEU A 9 -8.85 2.92 6.88
CA LEU A 9 -8.85 1.86 5.87
C LEU A 9 -9.03 0.50 6.54
N VAL A 10 -8.21 0.13 7.54
CA VAL A 10 -8.37 -1.16 8.24
C VAL A 10 -9.76 -1.30 8.85
N ALA A 11 -10.30 -0.26 9.47
CA ALA A 11 -11.66 -0.27 10.01
C ALA A 11 -12.72 -0.48 8.91
N LEU A 12 -12.52 0.06 7.71
CA LEU A 12 -13.37 -0.21 6.56
C LEU A 12 -13.25 -1.68 6.11
N ALA A 13 -12.04 -2.23 6.03
CA ALA A 13 -11.78 -3.62 5.69
C ALA A 13 -12.58 -4.58 6.59
N ASN A 14 -12.47 -4.36 7.91
CA ASN A 14 -13.13 -5.17 8.92
C ASN A 14 -14.65 -5.11 8.76
N ARG A 15 -15.22 -3.92 8.54
CA ARG A 15 -16.67 -3.79 8.28
C ARG A 15 -17.11 -4.51 7.02
N LEU A 16 -16.30 -4.49 5.95
CA LEU A 16 -16.62 -5.20 4.71
C LEU A 16 -16.58 -6.72 4.91
N ALA A 17 -15.60 -7.23 5.65
CA ALA A 17 -15.49 -8.64 6.01
C ALA A 17 -16.65 -9.09 6.91
N GLU A 18 -17.01 -8.30 7.92
CA GLU A 18 -18.16 -8.58 8.80
C GLU A 18 -19.49 -8.59 8.04
N ALA A 19 -19.67 -7.68 7.08
CA ALA A 19 -20.88 -7.60 6.27
C ALA A 19 -20.98 -8.73 5.23
N ASN A 20 -19.86 -9.35 4.85
CA ASN A 20 -19.79 -10.38 3.83
C ASN A 20 -18.98 -11.59 4.35
N PRO A 21 -19.53 -12.41 5.25
CA PRO A 21 -18.79 -13.49 5.91
C PRO A 21 -18.31 -14.59 4.95
N ASP A 22 -18.91 -14.71 3.77
CA ASP A 22 -18.52 -15.65 2.72
C ASP A 22 -17.50 -15.07 1.73
N ALA A 23 -17.14 -13.78 1.85
CA ALA A 23 -16.16 -13.15 0.98
C ALA A 23 -14.74 -13.63 1.33
N ASP A 24 -13.90 -13.78 0.31
CA ASP A 24 -12.48 -13.99 0.53
C ASP A 24 -11.84 -12.72 1.09
N LEU A 25 -11.12 -12.84 2.21
CA LEU A 25 -10.38 -11.72 2.80
C LEU A 25 -9.31 -11.18 1.85
N TRP A 26 -8.79 -12.03 0.95
CA TRP A 26 -7.82 -11.62 -0.06
C TRP A 26 -8.44 -10.69 -1.09
N ASP A 27 -9.67 -10.94 -1.54
CA ASP A 27 -10.38 -10.05 -2.47
C ASP A 27 -10.59 -8.65 -1.85
N ILE A 28 -10.92 -8.60 -0.56
CA ILE A 28 -11.05 -7.34 0.17
C ILE A 28 -9.70 -6.63 0.25
N ALA A 29 -8.64 -7.34 0.63
CA ALA A 29 -7.28 -6.79 0.73
C ALA A 29 -6.77 -6.24 -0.62
N ASP A 30 -6.94 -7.02 -1.70
CA ASP A 30 -6.55 -6.63 -3.06
C ASP A 30 -7.34 -5.41 -3.55
N GLY A 31 -8.65 -5.37 -3.26
CA GLY A 31 -9.50 -4.22 -3.56
C GLY A 31 -9.03 -2.94 -2.85
N MET A 32 -8.64 -3.05 -1.57
CA MET A 32 -8.12 -1.93 -0.80
C MET A 32 -6.77 -1.45 -1.32
N LEU A 33 -5.86 -2.38 -1.62
CA LEU A 33 -4.55 -2.06 -2.20
C LEU A 33 -4.72 -1.39 -3.57
N SER A 34 -5.62 -1.90 -4.41
CA SER A 34 -5.95 -1.30 -5.71
C SER A 34 -6.44 0.15 -5.55
N GLY A 35 -7.36 0.39 -4.61
CA GLY A 35 -7.85 1.74 -4.30
C GLY A 35 -6.74 2.68 -3.81
N ALA A 36 -5.88 2.19 -2.91
CA ALA A 36 -4.75 2.97 -2.38
C ALA A 36 -3.74 3.31 -3.49
N VAL A 37 -3.41 2.37 -4.37
CA VAL A 37 -2.52 2.57 -5.52
C VAL A 37 -3.12 3.60 -6.49
N HIS A 38 -4.40 3.48 -6.84
CA HIS A 38 -5.07 4.45 -7.70
C HIS A 38 -5.04 5.86 -7.10
N TRP A 39 -5.37 5.98 -5.81
CA TRP A 39 -5.37 7.27 -5.14
C TRP A 39 -3.97 7.87 -5.05
N TRP A 40 -2.95 7.06 -4.72
CA TRP A 40 -1.57 7.53 -4.65
C TRP A 40 -1.08 8.04 -6.01
N LEU A 41 -1.36 7.32 -7.10
CA LEU A 41 -0.99 7.75 -8.46
C LEU A 41 -1.69 9.04 -8.87
N TYR A 42 -2.97 9.19 -8.51
CA TYR A 42 -3.72 10.43 -8.73
C TYR A 42 -3.12 11.60 -7.95
N ALA A 43 -2.85 11.41 -6.65
CA ALA A 43 -2.32 12.45 -5.78
C ALA A 43 -0.88 12.85 -6.12
N ASN A 44 -0.10 11.92 -6.70
CA ASN A 44 1.28 12.14 -7.14
C ASN A 44 1.39 12.28 -8.67
N ALA A 45 0.33 12.77 -9.32
CA ALA A 45 0.42 13.16 -10.72
C ALA A 45 1.41 14.34 -10.85
N PRO A 46 2.40 14.28 -11.76
CA PRO A 46 3.35 15.36 -11.92
C PRO A 46 2.66 16.61 -12.46
N CYS A 47 3.20 17.78 -12.13
CA CYS A 47 2.73 19.04 -12.68
C CYS A 47 3.09 19.18 -14.18
N GLU A 48 2.60 20.24 -14.82
CA GLU A 48 2.85 20.51 -16.24
C GLU A 48 4.28 20.98 -16.53
N ASP A 49 5.04 21.36 -15.49
CA ASP A 49 6.39 21.88 -15.63
C ASP A 49 7.43 20.74 -15.75
N PRO A 50 8.10 20.60 -16.91
CA PRO A 50 9.14 19.61 -17.07
C PRO A 50 10.40 19.90 -16.23
N ASP A 51 10.63 21.11 -15.74
CA ASP A 51 11.83 21.41 -14.98
C ASP A 51 11.59 21.46 -13.47
N CYS A 52 10.39 21.05 -13.02
CA CYS A 52 10.03 20.99 -11.60
C CYS A 52 10.87 19.94 -10.84
N GLU A 53 11.71 20.43 -9.91
CA GLU A 53 12.58 19.59 -9.07
C GLU A 53 11.78 18.68 -8.12
N ASP A 54 10.65 19.15 -7.60
CA ASP A 54 9.78 18.37 -6.70
C ASP A 54 9.20 17.13 -7.40
N CYS A 55 8.98 17.22 -8.72
CA CYS A 55 8.47 16.12 -9.54
C CYS A 55 9.56 15.18 -10.06
N ALA A 56 10.85 15.42 -9.76
CA ALA A 56 11.97 14.71 -10.39
C ALA A 56 11.89 13.18 -10.25
N ASN A 57 11.32 12.68 -9.14
CA ASN A 57 11.17 11.26 -8.84
C ASN A 57 9.82 10.66 -9.27
N ILE A 58 8.90 11.46 -9.83
CA ILE A 58 7.54 11.03 -10.18
C ILE A 58 7.09 11.53 -11.56
N ARG A 59 7.97 12.12 -12.37
CA ARG A 59 7.57 12.74 -13.64
C ARG A 59 7.16 11.72 -14.71
N THR A 60 7.77 10.54 -14.72
CA THR A 60 7.37 9.45 -15.61
C THR A 60 6.61 8.36 -14.87
N ALA A 61 5.89 7.51 -15.61
CA ALA A 61 5.20 6.37 -15.03
C ALA A 61 6.17 5.41 -14.33
N GLU A 62 7.33 5.15 -14.94
CA GLU A 62 8.37 4.26 -14.41
C GLU A 62 8.97 4.82 -13.12
N GLN A 63 9.18 6.14 -13.06
CA GLN A 63 9.66 6.81 -11.85
C GLN A 63 8.63 6.72 -10.72
N ARG A 64 7.35 7.01 -11.00
CA ARG A 64 6.26 6.84 -10.03
C ARG A 64 6.18 5.42 -9.49
N MET A 65 6.27 4.42 -10.36
CA MET A 65 6.27 3.03 -9.95
C MET A 65 7.47 2.68 -9.08
N ARG A 66 8.67 3.18 -9.40
CA ARG A 66 9.86 2.98 -8.56
C ARG A 66 9.69 3.58 -7.16
N THR A 67 9.19 4.80 -7.07
CA THR A 67 8.91 5.46 -5.78
C THR A 67 7.82 4.70 -5.00
N LEU A 68 6.75 4.29 -5.67
CA LEU A 68 5.67 3.52 -5.04
C LEU A 68 6.18 2.18 -4.51
N HIS A 69 6.98 1.44 -5.29
CA HIS A 69 7.57 0.18 -4.84
C HIS A 69 8.45 0.37 -3.61
N GLN A 70 9.30 1.41 -3.61
CA GLN A 70 10.14 1.71 -2.45
C GLN A 70 9.28 1.99 -1.20
N LEU A 71 8.25 2.82 -1.33
CA LEU A 71 7.32 3.12 -0.23
C LEU A 71 6.63 1.86 0.27
N VAL A 72 6.15 0.99 -0.62
CA VAL A 72 5.50 -0.27 -0.23
C VAL A 72 6.45 -1.18 0.52
N THR A 73 7.71 -1.31 0.08
CA THR A 73 8.73 -2.09 0.79
C THR A 73 8.97 -1.52 2.19
N GLU A 74 9.20 -0.22 2.30
CA GLU A 74 9.44 0.44 3.60
C GLU A 74 8.23 0.28 4.54
N MET A 75 7.01 0.44 4.04
CA MET A 75 5.79 0.22 4.84
C MET A 75 5.67 -1.24 5.28
N ALA A 76 5.93 -2.19 4.38
CA ALA A 76 5.87 -3.62 4.67
C ALA A 76 6.89 -3.99 5.75
N GLU A 77 8.14 -3.57 5.64
CA GLU A 77 9.21 -3.89 6.60
C GLU A 77 8.93 -3.38 8.03
N THR A 78 8.10 -2.35 8.18
CA THR A 78 7.68 -1.82 9.50
C THR A 78 6.39 -2.46 10.05
N SER A 79 5.73 -3.33 9.29
CA SER A 79 4.51 -4.03 9.69
C SER A 79 4.81 -5.16 10.67
N GLU A 80 3.97 -5.30 11.70
CA GLU A 80 4.02 -6.46 12.60
C GLU A 80 3.68 -7.78 11.90
N TYR A 81 3.03 -7.72 10.73
CA TYR A 81 2.66 -8.87 9.91
C TYR A 81 3.68 -9.20 8.81
N PHE A 82 4.80 -8.47 8.74
CA PHE A 82 5.81 -8.69 7.70
C PHE A 82 6.48 -10.06 7.80
N HIS A 83 6.76 -10.49 9.03
CA HIS A 83 7.24 -11.83 9.35
C HIS A 83 6.14 -12.59 10.06
N SER A 84 5.97 -13.85 9.69
CA SER A 84 5.02 -14.76 10.33
C SER A 84 5.77 -15.91 11.01
N PRO A 85 5.31 -16.38 12.19
CA PRO A 85 5.83 -17.62 12.79
C PRO A 85 5.71 -18.85 11.88
N ASN A 86 4.85 -18.78 10.85
CA ASN A 86 4.63 -19.85 9.88
C ASN A 86 5.43 -19.66 8.57
N ASP A 87 6.34 -18.68 8.50
CA ASP A 87 7.21 -18.52 7.34
C ASP A 87 8.14 -19.74 7.18
N ASP A 88 8.27 -20.25 5.96
CA ASP A 88 9.00 -21.49 5.64
C ASP A 88 10.54 -21.37 5.79
N ASN A 89 11.03 -20.15 5.93
CA ASN A 89 12.44 -19.80 6.07
C ASN A 89 12.82 -19.38 7.50
N VAL A 90 11.89 -19.43 8.46
CA VAL A 90 12.18 -19.24 9.88
C VAL A 90 12.68 -20.57 10.42
N ALA A 91 13.99 -20.66 10.66
CA ALA A 91 14.56 -21.81 11.35
C ALA A 91 13.93 -21.92 12.74
N HIS A 92 13.08 -22.93 12.97
CA HIS A 92 12.67 -23.32 14.32
C HIS A 92 13.91 -23.84 15.05
N ALA A 93 14.53 -23.01 15.88
CA ALA A 93 15.59 -23.40 16.81
C ALA A 93 14.99 -23.97 18.11
#